data_AF-A0A6A6EF25-F1
#
_entry.id   AF-A0A6A6EF25-F1
#
_cell.length_a   1.000
_cell.length_b   1.000
_cell.length_c   1.000
_cell.angle_alpha   90.00
_cell.angle_beta   90.00
_cell.angle_gamma   90.00
#
_symmetry.space_group_name_H-M   'P 1'
#
loop_
_entity.id
_entity.type
_entity.pdbx_description
1 polymer ?
#
loop_
_entity_poly.entity_id
_entity_poly.type
_entity_poly.pdbx_seq_one_letter_code
_entity_poly.pdbx_strand_id
1 'polypeptide(L)'
;MLLCSITNELEKLMAKTDLLSYFFCQATDSRINNATAVLRGLLYVLVVQQPSLVSHIQKKHGHAGKPLFKDANAWVALSEIFTSMLEDLSLNSTYLIIDALDECIIDLPKLLEFIIQKSSASSYVKWIVSSRNWPDIEEQLARAGHKVRLSLELNAGSVSTAVSAFIQHKVLQLAERKRYDNKTRDAVLDHLSSNANDTFLWVALVCQNLEAVPKRNVIKKLNAFPPGLDLLYERMMQQISNSDNADLCKQILALAAIVYRPTTLEELVTLVKQLEDVADDLASIREIISLCGSFLTLRGDTIYFVHQSAKDFLYTKAFYDIFPSGVEEAHSIILFRSLQAMSRALHQDMYSLGGLGYPVEQVKRPDPDPLAALRYSCIYWVDHLYNSAPRSAENSQVSLQDGAAVDKFVRTNYLY
;
A
#
# COMPACT_ATOMS: atom_id res chain seq x y z
N MET A 1 -0.54 8.87 -9.56
CA MET A 1 -0.52 9.07 -11.04
C MET A 1 0.04 10.42 -11.45
N LEU A 2 -0.53 11.55 -11.00
CA LEU A 2 -0.04 12.89 -11.37
C LEU A 2 1.42 13.12 -10.94
N LEU A 3 1.77 12.81 -9.69
CA LEU A 3 3.11 13.04 -9.17
C LEU A 3 4.16 12.15 -9.82
N CYS A 4 3.82 10.91 -10.19
CA CYS A 4 4.70 10.07 -10.98
C CYS A 4 5.03 10.72 -12.33
N SER A 5 4.03 11.28 -13.02
CA SER A 5 4.25 11.98 -14.29
C SER A 5 5.09 13.25 -14.10
N ILE A 6 4.84 14.03 -13.05
CA ILE A 6 5.65 15.21 -12.70
C ILE A 6 7.09 14.80 -12.42
N THR A 7 7.30 13.72 -11.67
CA THR A 7 8.63 13.17 -11.35
C THR A 7 9.37 12.82 -12.64
N ASN A 8 8.74 12.06 -13.54
CA ASN A 8 9.33 11.67 -14.82
C ASN A 8 9.67 12.86 -15.72
N GLU A 9 8.83 13.91 -15.75
CA GLU A 9 9.12 15.12 -16.53
C GLU A 9 10.23 15.96 -15.87
N LEU A 10 10.26 16.05 -14.54
CA LEU A 10 11.36 16.70 -13.82
C LEU A 10 12.69 16.02 -14.10
N GLU A 11 12.77 14.69 -14.04
CA GLU A 11 14.00 13.94 -14.37
C GLU A 11 14.55 14.28 -15.75
N LYS A 12 13.69 14.55 -16.74
CA LYS A 12 14.11 14.92 -18.09
C LYS A 12 14.59 16.37 -18.20
N LEU A 13 13.99 17.28 -17.43
CA LEU A 13 14.23 18.72 -17.50
C LEU A 13 15.38 19.19 -16.61
N MET A 14 15.71 18.41 -15.58
CA MET A 14 16.72 18.77 -14.58
C MET A 14 18.14 18.76 -15.15
N ALA A 15 18.98 19.65 -14.63
CA ALA A 15 20.41 19.58 -14.93
C ALA A 15 20.98 18.28 -14.36
N LYS A 16 22.03 17.73 -15.00
CA LYS A 16 22.66 16.47 -14.54
C LYS A 16 23.21 16.54 -13.11
N THR A 17 23.45 17.74 -12.60
CA THR A 17 23.93 17.98 -11.24
C THR A 17 22.80 18.05 -10.22
N ASP A 18 21.57 18.37 -10.63
CA ASP A 18 20.44 18.52 -9.71
C ASP A 18 20.00 17.15 -9.19
N LEU A 19 19.53 17.13 -7.94
CA LEU A 19 19.09 15.91 -7.27
C LEU A 19 17.58 15.82 -7.24
N LEU A 20 17.02 14.64 -7.51
CA LEU A 20 15.59 14.37 -7.40
C LEU A 20 15.37 13.21 -6.45
N SER A 21 14.77 13.48 -5.30
CA SER A 21 14.43 12.45 -4.34
C SER A 21 12.93 12.42 -4.10
N TYR A 22 12.34 11.23 -4.19
CA TYR A 22 10.89 11.06 -4.08
C TYR A 22 10.51 9.90 -3.15
N PHE A 23 9.33 10.00 -2.56
CA PHE A 23 8.72 8.96 -1.76
C PHE A 23 7.22 8.89 -2.02
N PHE A 24 6.70 7.68 -2.17
CA PHE A 24 5.27 7.44 -2.38
C PHE A 24 4.71 6.77 -1.13
N CYS A 25 3.90 7.51 -0.36
CA CYS A 25 3.19 6.93 0.78
C CYS A 25 2.17 5.92 0.28
N GLN A 26 1.98 4.85 1.05
CA GLN A 26 0.97 3.84 0.74
C GLN A 26 0.31 3.35 2.03
N ALA A 27 -0.91 3.80 2.30
CA ALA A 27 -1.61 3.53 3.57
C ALA A 27 -1.89 2.03 3.78
N THR A 28 -1.94 1.25 2.70
CA THR A 28 -2.08 -0.22 2.74
C THR A 28 -0.80 -0.98 3.10
N ASP A 29 0.33 -0.30 3.32
CA ASP A 29 1.61 -0.93 3.66
C ASP A 29 2.31 -0.19 4.81
N SER A 30 2.31 -0.80 5.99
CA SER A 30 2.91 -0.27 7.24
C SER A 30 4.39 0.08 7.12
N ARG A 31 5.10 -0.50 6.15
CA ARG A 31 6.52 -0.25 5.91
C ARG A 31 6.76 1.12 5.30
N ILE A 32 5.77 1.68 4.61
CA ILE A 32 5.87 2.92 3.82
C ILE A 32 4.71 3.90 4.09
N ASN A 33 4.00 3.76 5.21
CA ASN A 33 2.91 4.66 5.63
C ASN A 33 3.27 5.47 6.88
N ASN A 34 4.55 5.70 7.16
CA ASN A 34 5.00 6.40 8.36
C ASN A 34 6.08 7.43 8.05
N ALA A 35 6.14 8.48 8.85
CA ALA A 35 7.06 9.60 8.67
C ALA A 35 8.54 9.18 8.62
N THR A 36 8.93 8.21 9.44
CA THR A 36 10.30 7.68 9.48
C THR A 36 10.67 7.00 8.15
N ALA A 37 9.75 6.25 7.55
CA ALA A 37 9.96 5.63 6.24
C ALA A 37 10.12 6.69 5.14
N VAL A 38 9.33 7.76 5.17
CA VAL A 38 9.46 8.89 4.24
C VAL A 38 10.87 9.48 4.27
N LEU A 39 11.35 9.89 5.45
CA LEU A 39 12.70 10.45 5.58
C LEU A 39 13.78 9.44 5.18
N ARG A 40 13.64 8.18 5.60
CA ARG A 40 14.60 7.12 5.26
C ARG A 40 14.70 6.92 3.75
N GLY A 41 13.56 6.87 3.05
CA GLY A 41 13.52 6.70 1.61
C GLY A 41 14.12 7.89 0.87
N LEU A 42 13.77 9.11 1.28
CA LEU A 42 14.33 10.32 0.70
C LEU A 42 15.87 10.41 0.92
N LEU A 43 16.35 10.12 2.14
CA LEU A 43 17.79 10.09 2.44
C LEU A 43 18.54 9.09 1.57
N TYR A 44 17.98 7.89 1.41
CA TYR A 44 18.58 6.85 0.60
C TYR A 44 18.78 7.32 -0.84
N VAL A 45 17.74 7.91 -1.46
CA VAL A 45 17.81 8.39 -2.85
C VAL A 45 18.83 9.52 -3.00
N LEU A 46 18.84 10.49 -2.07
CA LEU A 46 19.82 11.59 -2.09
C LEU A 46 21.27 11.08 -2.00
N VAL A 47 21.53 10.14 -1.09
CA VAL A 47 22.86 9.56 -0.89
C VAL A 47 23.33 8.76 -2.11
N VAL A 48 22.43 8.04 -2.77
CA VAL A 48 22.75 7.30 -4.00
C VAL A 48 23.15 8.26 -5.12
N GLN A 49 22.48 9.40 -5.24
CA GLN A 49 22.77 10.40 -6.28
C GLN A 49 24.00 11.27 -5.95
N GLN A 50 24.19 11.63 -4.68
CA GLN A 50 25.34 12.41 -4.21
C GLN A 50 26.04 11.70 -3.04
N PRO A 51 26.97 10.76 -3.32
CA PRO A 51 27.63 9.94 -2.30
C PRO A 51 28.42 10.71 -1.23
N SER A 52 28.85 11.95 -1.49
CA SER A 52 29.55 12.77 -0.49
C SER A 52 28.70 13.05 0.76
N LEU A 53 27.37 13.04 0.62
CA LEU A 53 26.42 13.26 1.71
C LEU A 53 26.44 12.11 2.75
N VAL A 54 26.97 10.92 2.40
CA VAL A 54 27.10 9.78 3.33
C VAL A 54 27.84 10.15 4.61
N SER A 55 28.75 11.12 4.54
CA SER A 55 29.49 11.63 5.69
C SER A 55 28.58 12.07 6.85
N HIS A 56 27.41 12.64 6.55
CA HIS A 56 26.40 13.03 7.57
C HIS A 56 25.79 11.83 8.29
N ILE A 57 25.55 10.73 7.57
CA ILE A 57 25.07 9.47 8.15
C ILE A 57 26.18 8.85 9.01
N GLN A 58 27.39 8.77 8.47
CA GLN A 58 28.54 8.15 9.16
C GLN A 58 28.87 8.88 10.45
N LYS A 59 28.82 10.22 10.47
CA LYS A 59 29.06 11.02 11.66
C LYS A 59 28.11 10.63 12.79
N LYS A 60 26.81 10.47 12.52
CA LYS A 60 25.83 10.06 13.52
C LYS A 60 25.90 8.56 13.86
N HIS A 61 26.13 7.71 12.86
CA HIS A 61 26.28 6.27 13.06
C HIS A 61 27.51 5.92 13.93
N GLY A 62 28.63 6.62 13.78
CA GLY A 62 29.84 6.41 14.57
C GLY A 62 29.65 6.67 16.07
N HIS A 63 28.67 7.49 16.46
CA HIS A 63 28.39 7.81 17.86
C HIS A 63 27.37 6.88 18.52
N ALA A 64 26.40 6.33 17.77
CA ALA A 64 25.24 5.62 18.34
C ALA A 64 24.93 4.24 17.73
N GLY A 65 25.60 3.86 16.64
CA GLY A 65 25.44 2.56 15.98
C GLY A 65 24.11 2.34 15.26
N LYS A 66 23.86 1.08 14.88
CA LYS A 66 22.67 0.63 14.12
C LYS A 66 21.30 0.84 14.83
N PRO A 67 21.16 0.67 16.17
CA PRO A 67 19.87 0.81 16.85
C PRO A 67 19.21 2.19 16.69
N LEU A 68 20.05 3.25 16.58
CA LEU A 68 19.59 4.62 16.40
C LEU A 68 18.63 4.79 15.19
N PHE A 69 18.77 3.94 14.17
CA PHE A 69 18.02 4.03 12.91
C PHE A 69 16.80 3.11 12.81
N LYS A 70 16.61 2.24 13.81
CA LYS A 70 15.58 1.19 13.82
C LYS A 70 14.52 1.38 14.90
N ASP A 71 14.86 2.03 16.01
CA ASP A 71 14.01 2.05 17.22
C ASP A 71 13.23 3.37 17.36
N ALA A 72 12.63 3.62 18.54
CA ALA A 72 11.81 4.81 18.83
C ALA A 72 12.51 6.17 18.54
N ASN A 73 13.84 6.17 18.51
CA ASN A 73 14.66 7.36 18.23
C ASN A 73 14.95 7.58 16.73
N ALA A 74 14.50 6.68 15.85
CA ALA A 74 14.80 6.73 14.41
C ALA A 74 14.34 8.03 13.77
N TRP A 75 13.18 8.56 14.15
CA TRP A 75 12.69 9.85 13.67
C TRP A 75 13.66 10.99 14.00
N VAL A 76 14.07 11.11 15.26
CA VAL A 76 14.98 12.17 15.72
C VAL A 76 16.31 12.08 15.01
N ALA A 77 16.91 10.90 14.95
CA ALA A 77 18.18 10.69 14.27
C ALA A 77 18.12 11.01 12.78
N LEU A 78 17.10 10.50 12.07
CA LEU A 78 16.97 10.71 10.64
C LEU A 78 16.66 12.17 10.31
N SER A 79 15.79 12.83 11.07
CA SER A 79 15.48 14.26 10.88
C SER A 79 16.70 15.16 11.10
N GLU A 80 17.55 14.87 12.10
CA GLU A 80 18.81 15.60 12.32
C GLU A 80 19.82 15.39 11.18
N ILE A 81 19.94 14.15 10.69
CA ILE A 81 20.81 13.83 9.55
C ILE A 81 20.32 14.53 8.29
N PHE A 82 19.01 14.44 8.02
CA PHE A 82 18.37 15.08 6.89
C PHE A 82 18.58 16.59 6.93
N THR A 83 18.39 17.19 8.10
CA THR A 83 18.68 18.60 8.36
C THR A 83 20.13 18.95 7.99
N SER A 84 21.09 18.16 8.50
CA SER A 84 22.51 18.40 8.24
C SER A 84 22.86 18.30 6.74
N MET A 85 22.22 17.38 6.01
CA MET A 85 22.39 17.26 4.56
C MET A 85 21.78 18.45 3.81
N LEU A 86 20.59 18.91 4.20
CA LEU A 86 19.91 20.05 3.55
C LEU A 86 20.62 21.38 3.77
N GLU A 87 21.40 21.48 4.84
CA GLU A 87 22.19 22.65 5.21
C GLU A 87 23.65 22.56 4.70
N ASP A 88 24.02 21.46 4.02
CA ASP A 88 25.34 21.28 3.43
C ASP A 88 25.54 22.23 2.23
N LEU A 89 26.58 23.06 2.28
CA LEU A 89 26.92 24.01 1.21
C LEU A 89 27.32 23.33 -0.11
N SER A 90 27.69 22.05 -0.06
CA SER A 90 27.99 21.22 -1.23
C SER A 90 26.76 20.50 -1.79
N LEU A 91 25.58 20.69 -1.19
CA LEU A 91 24.35 20.12 -1.71
C LEU A 91 23.97 20.79 -3.04
N ASN A 92 23.83 19.98 -4.09
CA ASN A 92 23.33 20.47 -5.36
C ASN A 92 21.84 20.84 -5.24
N SER A 93 21.33 21.64 -6.20
CA SER A 93 19.90 21.96 -6.26
C SER A 93 19.07 20.68 -6.18
N THR A 94 18.16 20.62 -5.21
CA THR A 94 17.48 19.38 -4.81
C THR A 94 15.97 19.58 -4.86
N TYR A 95 15.28 18.61 -5.45
CA TYR A 95 13.83 18.52 -5.49
C TYR A 95 13.40 17.32 -4.64
N LEU A 96 12.54 17.56 -3.65
CA LEU A 96 12.00 16.56 -2.75
C LEU A 96 10.52 16.38 -3.03
N ILE A 97 10.12 15.17 -3.40
CA ILE A 97 8.73 14.85 -3.73
C ILE A 97 8.16 13.86 -2.71
N ILE A 98 7.00 14.18 -2.13
CA ILE A 98 6.24 13.25 -1.30
C ILE A 98 4.83 13.15 -1.87
N ASP A 99 4.47 11.97 -2.38
CA ASP A 99 3.12 11.69 -2.88
C ASP A 99 2.24 11.11 -1.77
N ALA A 100 0.98 11.55 -1.73
CA ALA A 100 -0.08 11.08 -0.85
C ALA A 100 0.25 11.22 0.65
N LEU A 101 0.51 12.44 1.13
CA LEU A 101 0.76 12.70 2.55
C LEU A 101 -0.37 12.20 3.47
N ASP A 102 -1.62 12.23 3.01
CA ASP A 102 -2.78 11.66 3.73
C ASP A 102 -2.67 10.15 3.97
N GLU A 103 -1.82 9.45 3.20
CA GLU A 103 -1.53 8.03 3.39
C GLU A 103 -0.39 7.76 4.39
N CYS A 104 0.22 8.80 4.96
CA CYS A 104 1.13 8.67 6.11
C CYS A 104 0.30 8.61 7.41
N ILE A 105 0.13 7.41 7.96
CA ILE A 105 -0.72 7.15 9.12
C ILE A 105 0.01 7.45 10.44
N ILE A 106 1.30 7.07 10.53
CA ILE A 106 2.08 7.21 11.76
C ILE A 106 2.97 8.45 11.67
N ASP A 107 2.88 9.32 12.67
CA ASP A 107 3.73 10.51 12.84
C ASP A 107 3.61 11.59 11.75
N LEU A 108 2.49 11.63 11.01
CA LEU A 108 2.24 12.67 10.00
C LEU A 108 2.42 14.12 10.53
N PRO A 109 1.93 14.51 11.72
CA PRO A 109 2.17 15.85 12.24
C PRO A 109 3.66 16.20 12.38
N LYS A 110 4.50 15.22 12.76
CA LYS A 110 5.96 15.42 12.83
C LYS A 110 6.55 15.64 11.44
N LEU A 111 6.07 14.88 10.45
CA LEU A 111 6.49 15.04 9.05
C LEU A 111 6.12 16.40 8.49
N LEU A 112 4.88 16.85 8.70
CA LEU A 112 4.41 18.16 8.23
C LEU A 112 5.22 19.29 8.86
N GLU A 113 5.41 19.27 10.17
CA GLU A 113 6.24 20.27 10.86
C GLU A 113 7.67 20.28 10.33
N PHE A 114 8.27 19.12 10.08
CA PHE A 114 9.60 19.03 9.47
C PHE A 114 9.64 19.64 8.06
N ILE A 115 8.67 19.32 7.19
CA ILE A 115 8.57 19.90 5.84
C ILE A 115 8.45 21.42 5.93
N ILE A 116 7.58 21.94 6.79
CA ILE A 116 7.34 23.38 6.96
C ILE A 116 8.63 24.09 7.41
N GLN A 117 9.34 23.52 8.37
CA GLN A 117 10.60 24.10 8.87
C GLN A 117 11.69 24.09 7.80
N LYS A 118 11.78 23.00 7.02
CA LYS A 118 12.86 22.82 6.02
C LYS A 118 12.55 23.35 4.64
N SER A 119 11.30 23.66 4.33
CA SER A 119 10.93 24.28 3.04
C SER A 119 11.46 25.69 2.87
N SER A 120 11.75 26.38 3.97
CA SER A 120 12.29 27.76 3.96
C SER A 120 13.78 27.83 4.36
N ALA A 121 14.40 26.68 4.68
CA ALA A 121 15.76 26.64 5.20
C ALA A 121 16.83 26.87 4.12
N SER A 122 16.56 26.49 2.86
CA SER A 122 17.50 26.61 1.75
C SER A 122 16.76 26.92 0.45
N SER A 123 17.23 27.90 -0.31
CA SER A 123 16.70 28.23 -1.64
C SER A 123 17.03 27.18 -2.70
N TYR A 124 18.00 26.30 -2.42
CA TYR A 124 18.40 25.20 -3.30
C TYR A 124 17.51 23.96 -3.15
N VAL A 125 16.66 23.93 -2.12
CA VAL A 125 15.81 22.77 -1.82
C VAL A 125 14.35 23.13 -2.09
N LYS A 126 13.71 22.39 -2.99
CA LYS A 126 12.32 22.59 -3.36
C LYS A 126 11.49 21.38 -2.97
N TRP A 127 10.41 21.61 -2.24
CA TRP A 127 9.48 20.57 -1.81
C TRP A 127 8.24 20.57 -2.70
N ILE A 128 7.85 19.38 -3.16
CA ILE A 128 6.61 19.13 -3.88
C ILE A 128 5.87 18.04 -3.12
N VAL A 129 4.69 18.36 -2.60
CA VAL A 129 3.90 17.40 -1.83
C VAL A 129 2.50 17.30 -2.42
N SER A 130 1.92 16.10 -2.36
CA SER A 130 0.53 15.85 -2.72
C SER A 130 -0.22 15.26 -1.53
N SER A 131 -1.52 15.52 -1.48
CA SER A 131 -2.41 15.03 -0.43
C SER A 131 -3.86 15.18 -0.89
N ARG A 132 -4.77 14.36 -0.33
CA ARG A 132 -6.19 14.73 -0.26
C ARG A 132 -6.38 16.04 0.52
N ASN A 133 -7.52 16.70 0.31
CA ASN A 133 -7.90 17.98 0.92
C ASN A 133 -8.34 17.83 2.40
N TRP A 134 -7.54 17.14 3.21
CA TRP A 134 -7.80 16.99 4.64
C TRP A 134 -7.51 18.31 5.37
N PRO A 135 -8.48 18.84 6.14
CA PRO A 135 -8.33 20.12 6.85
C PRO A 135 -7.05 20.18 7.70
N ASP A 136 -6.74 19.12 8.44
CA ASP A 136 -5.57 19.07 9.34
C ASP A 136 -4.23 19.18 8.59
N ILE A 137 -4.15 18.65 7.36
CA ILE A 137 -2.95 18.75 6.51
C ILE A 137 -2.89 20.15 5.90
N GLU A 138 -4.02 20.66 5.42
CA GLU A 138 -4.12 22.00 4.83
C GLU A 138 -3.76 23.10 5.83
N GLU A 139 -4.29 23.04 7.04
CA GLU A 139 -4.02 24.01 8.12
C GLU A 139 -2.54 24.04 8.48
N GLN A 140 -1.91 22.87 8.60
CA GLN A 140 -0.48 22.80 8.90
C GLN A 140 0.36 23.34 7.75
N LEU A 141 0.13 22.89 6.52
CA LEU A 141 0.88 23.38 5.36
C LEU A 141 0.64 24.88 5.10
N ALA A 142 -0.48 25.45 5.56
CA ALA A 142 -0.73 26.89 5.51
C ALA A 142 0.32 27.70 6.29
N ARG A 143 1.00 27.12 7.28
CA ARG A 143 2.10 27.75 8.04
C ARG A 143 3.40 27.89 7.25
N ALA A 144 3.56 27.18 6.12
CA ALA A 144 4.76 27.29 5.29
C ALA A 144 4.87 28.69 4.64
N GLY A 145 6.07 29.29 4.73
CA GLY A 145 6.34 30.68 4.33
C GLY A 145 6.24 30.90 2.81
N HIS A 146 6.98 30.11 2.03
CA HIS A 146 6.95 30.16 0.56
C HIS A 146 6.28 28.91 0.00
N LYS A 147 5.02 29.04 -0.42
CA LYS A 147 4.25 27.91 -0.98
C LYS A 147 3.40 28.35 -2.17
N VAL A 148 3.19 27.41 -3.08
CA VAL A 148 2.19 27.49 -4.14
C VAL A 148 1.24 26.32 -3.95
N ARG A 149 -0.04 26.62 -3.73
CA ARG A 149 -1.09 25.61 -3.61
C ARG A 149 -1.73 25.39 -4.97
N LEU A 150 -1.66 24.16 -5.47
CA LEU A 150 -2.42 23.72 -6.63
C LEU A 150 -3.57 22.83 -6.16
N SER A 151 -4.81 23.34 -6.23
CA SER A 151 -5.99 22.51 -5.99
C SER A 151 -6.54 21.98 -7.31
N LEU A 152 -6.67 20.66 -7.41
CA LEU A 152 -7.28 20.02 -8.58
C LEU A 152 -8.79 20.31 -8.65
N GLU A 153 -9.46 20.47 -7.51
CA GLU A 153 -10.89 20.81 -7.43
C GLU A 153 -11.16 22.21 -7.98
N LEU A 154 -10.28 23.18 -7.69
CA LEU A 154 -10.38 24.54 -8.24
C LEU A 154 -9.99 24.63 -9.71
N ASN A 155 -9.40 23.57 -10.28
CA ASN A 155 -9.01 23.47 -11.68
C ASN A 155 -9.83 22.40 -12.42
N ALA A 156 -11.11 22.24 -12.05
CA ALA A 156 -12.01 21.21 -12.57
C ALA A 156 -12.03 21.15 -14.10
N GLY A 157 -12.01 22.29 -14.82
CA GLY A 157 -11.97 22.31 -16.28
C GLY A 157 -10.71 21.64 -16.87
N SER A 158 -9.55 21.87 -16.26
CA SER A 158 -8.28 21.24 -16.66
C SER A 158 -8.29 19.74 -16.35
N VAL A 159 -8.83 19.34 -15.19
CA VAL A 159 -8.99 17.93 -14.82
C VAL A 159 -9.92 17.24 -15.81
N SER A 160 -11.08 17.83 -16.11
CA SER A 160 -12.05 17.27 -17.05
C SER A 160 -11.49 17.13 -18.46
N THR A 161 -10.69 18.10 -18.91
CA THR A 161 -9.98 18.02 -20.20
C THR A 161 -8.98 16.86 -20.20
N ALA A 162 -8.21 16.70 -19.13
CA ALA A 162 -7.22 15.63 -19.00
C ALA A 162 -7.89 14.25 -18.91
N VAL A 163 -9.00 14.11 -18.19
CA VAL A 163 -9.79 12.88 -18.11
C VAL A 163 -10.40 12.55 -19.47
N SER A 164 -10.93 13.55 -20.19
CA SER A 164 -11.46 13.38 -21.55
C SER A 164 -10.39 12.85 -22.52
N ALA A 165 -9.18 13.43 -22.49
CA ALA A 165 -8.06 12.94 -23.28
C ALA A 165 -7.65 11.50 -22.88
N PHE A 166 -7.67 11.20 -21.58
CA PHE A 166 -7.39 9.85 -21.08
C PHE A 166 -8.44 8.83 -21.52
N ILE A 167 -9.73 9.19 -21.50
CA ILE A 167 -10.83 8.36 -22.01
C ILE A 167 -10.60 8.06 -23.48
N GLN A 168 -10.37 9.08 -24.31
CA GLN A 168 -10.12 8.89 -25.74
C GLN A 168 -8.98 7.90 -25.99
N HIS A 169 -7.85 8.10 -25.29
CA HIS A 169 -6.70 7.21 -25.38
C HIS A 169 -7.03 5.77 -24.96
N LYS A 170 -7.71 5.58 -23.83
CA LYS A 170 -8.08 4.25 -23.32
C LYS A 170 -9.09 3.53 -24.22
N VAL A 171 -10.05 4.25 -24.78
CA VAL A 171 -11.02 3.70 -25.72
C VAL A 171 -10.34 3.24 -27.00
N LEU A 172 -9.39 4.03 -27.54
CA LEU A 172 -8.62 3.62 -28.71
C LEU A 172 -7.83 2.35 -28.44
N GLN A 173 -7.09 2.29 -27.32
CA GLN A 173 -6.35 1.08 -26.92
C GLN A 173 -7.27 -0.13 -26.78
N LEU A 174 -8.42 0.03 -26.14
CA LEU A 174 -9.38 -1.06 -25.94
C LEU A 174 -10.00 -1.52 -27.26
N ALA A 175 -10.34 -0.57 -28.14
CA ALA A 175 -10.91 -0.84 -29.45
C ALA A 175 -9.94 -1.61 -30.35
N GLU A 176 -8.65 -1.26 -30.35
CA GLU A 176 -7.61 -1.99 -31.07
C GLU A 176 -7.46 -3.41 -30.55
N ARG A 177 -7.27 -3.57 -29.23
CA ARG A 177 -7.10 -4.89 -28.59
C ARG A 177 -8.29 -5.81 -28.81
N LYS A 178 -9.51 -5.29 -28.71
CA LYS A 178 -10.76 -6.07 -28.78
C LYS A 178 -11.42 -6.04 -30.16
N ARG A 179 -10.79 -5.38 -31.15
CA ARG A 179 -11.27 -5.22 -32.53
C ARG A 179 -12.71 -4.69 -32.59
N TYR A 180 -12.97 -3.60 -31.86
CA TYR A 180 -14.27 -2.93 -31.87
C TYR A 180 -14.54 -2.28 -33.23
N ASP A 181 -15.80 -2.32 -33.67
CA ASP A 181 -16.26 -1.47 -34.77
C ASP A 181 -16.49 -0.05 -34.25
N ASN A 182 -16.65 0.91 -35.18
CA ASN A 182 -16.87 2.31 -34.84
C ASN A 182 -18.07 2.49 -33.91
N LYS A 183 -19.19 1.78 -34.17
CA LYS A 183 -20.39 1.87 -33.33
C LYS A 183 -20.13 1.46 -31.88
N THR A 184 -19.41 0.36 -31.66
CA THR A 184 -19.05 -0.11 -30.31
C THR A 184 -18.07 0.84 -29.65
N ARG A 185 -17.06 1.32 -30.39
CA ARG A 185 -16.07 2.28 -29.89
C ARG A 185 -16.75 3.58 -29.43
N ASP A 186 -17.63 4.14 -30.26
CA ASP A 186 -18.30 5.41 -29.99
C ASP A 186 -19.25 5.26 -28.79
N ALA A 187 -19.98 4.14 -28.69
CA ALA A 187 -20.80 3.85 -27.50
C ALA A 187 -19.97 3.76 -26.20
N VAL A 188 -18.78 3.14 -26.24
CA VAL A 188 -17.88 3.08 -25.08
C VAL A 188 -17.34 4.48 -24.75
N LEU A 189 -16.97 5.28 -25.76
CA LEU A 189 -16.51 6.66 -25.59
C LEU A 189 -17.58 7.53 -24.91
N ASP A 190 -18.81 7.48 -25.43
CA ASP A 190 -19.94 8.26 -24.90
C ASP A 190 -20.22 7.86 -23.45
N HIS A 191 -20.31 6.55 -23.17
CA HIS A 191 -20.59 6.08 -21.81
C HIS A 191 -19.51 6.49 -20.82
N LEU A 192 -18.22 6.31 -21.17
CA LEU A 192 -17.13 6.71 -20.28
C LEU A 192 -17.13 8.23 -20.04
N SER A 193 -17.38 9.02 -21.08
CA SER A 193 -17.40 10.48 -20.99
C SER A 193 -18.54 10.99 -20.11
N SER A 194 -19.72 10.37 -20.15
CA SER A 194 -20.87 10.78 -19.34
C SER A 194 -20.87 10.27 -17.90
N ASN A 195 -20.11 9.22 -17.58
CA ASN A 195 -20.21 8.52 -16.28
C ASN A 195 -18.95 8.61 -15.41
N ALA A 196 -17.80 9.02 -15.97
CA ALA A 196 -16.54 9.01 -15.24
C ALA A 196 -16.48 10.00 -14.07
N ASN A 197 -17.31 11.05 -14.06
CA ASN A 197 -17.29 12.14 -13.08
C ASN A 197 -15.85 12.62 -12.82
N ASP A 198 -15.12 12.92 -13.89
CA ASP A 198 -13.73 13.38 -13.87
C ASP A 198 -12.76 12.49 -13.07
N THR A 199 -13.05 11.18 -12.95
CA THR A 199 -12.25 10.24 -12.17
C THR A 199 -11.45 9.28 -13.06
N PHE A 200 -10.13 9.49 -13.15
CA PHE A 200 -9.22 8.61 -13.90
C PHE A 200 -9.32 7.14 -13.49
N LEU A 201 -9.44 6.87 -12.19
CA LEU A 201 -9.51 5.51 -11.66
C LEU A 201 -10.77 4.79 -12.15
N TRP A 202 -11.93 5.45 -12.14
CA TRP A 202 -13.17 4.86 -12.64
C TRP A 202 -13.03 4.44 -14.11
N VAL A 203 -12.45 5.31 -14.95
CA VAL A 203 -12.20 5.01 -16.37
C VAL A 203 -11.29 3.78 -16.51
N ALA A 204 -10.19 3.74 -15.75
CA ALA A 204 -9.27 2.62 -15.77
C ALA A 204 -9.95 1.30 -15.35
N LEU A 205 -10.74 1.33 -14.29
CA LEU A 205 -11.47 0.16 -13.78
C LEU A 205 -12.50 -0.35 -14.80
N VAL A 206 -13.30 0.54 -15.39
CA VAL A 206 -14.29 0.16 -16.40
C VAL A 206 -13.60 -0.44 -17.64
N CYS A 207 -12.54 0.20 -18.14
CA CYS A 207 -11.77 -0.33 -19.27
C CYS A 207 -11.18 -1.71 -18.95
N GLN A 208 -10.59 -1.90 -17.77
CA GLN A 208 -10.06 -3.21 -17.34
C GLN A 208 -11.16 -4.28 -17.30
N ASN A 209 -12.34 -3.96 -16.76
CA ASN A 209 -13.46 -4.90 -16.75
C ASN A 209 -13.94 -5.24 -18.17
N LEU A 210 -13.94 -4.28 -19.09
CA LEU A 210 -14.31 -4.51 -20.49
C LEU A 210 -13.28 -5.35 -21.26
N GLU A 211 -12.00 -5.37 -20.85
CA GLU A 211 -10.99 -6.24 -21.46
C GLU A 211 -11.34 -7.73 -21.32
N ALA A 212 -11.96 -8.13 -20.21
CA ALA A 212 -12.41 -9.50 -19.98
C ALA A 212 -13.72 -9.86 -20.71
N VAL A 213 -14.47 -8.85 -21.20
CA VAL A 213 -15.81 -9.07 -21.79
C VAL A 213 -15.70 -9.45 -23.27
N PRO A 214 -16.38 -10.51 -23.75
CA PRO A 214 -16.45 -10.81 -25.17
C PRO A 214 -17.12 -9.66 -25.95
N LYS A 215 -16.60 -9.32 -27.14
CA LYS A 215 -17.08 -8.18 -27.97
C LYS A 215 -18.61 -8.09 -28.06
N ARG A 216 -19.28 -9.22 -28.30
CA ARG A 216 -20.75 -9.32 -28.42
C ARG A 216 -21.54 -8.84 -27.19
N ASN A 217 -20.92 -8.86 -26.00
CA ASN A 217 -21.57 -8.52 -24.73
C ASN A 217 -21.17 -7.14 -24.20
N VAL A 218 -20.28 -6.42 -24.89
CA VAL A 218 -19.69 -5.15 -24.42
C VAL A 218 -20.77 -4.12 -24.11
N ILE A 219 -21.68 -3.84 -25.06
CA ILE A 219 -22.74 -2.85 -24.88
C ILE A 219 -23.65 -3.19 -23.70
N LYS A 220 -24.02 -4.47 -23.55
CA LYS A 220 -24.85 -4.93 -22.43
C LYS A 220 -24.14 -4.73 -21.08
N LYS A 221 -22.84 -5.03 -21.00
CA LYS A 221 -22.06 -4.85 -19.76
C LYS A 221 -21.77 -3.37 -19.49
N LEU A 222 -21.57 -2.57 -20.55
CA LEU A 222 -21.29 -1.13 -20.49
C LEU A 222 -22.41 -0.37 -19.79
N ASN A 223 -23.66 -0.57 -20.24
CA ASN A 223 -24.85 0.07 -19.67
C ASN A 223 -25.09 -0.23 -18.19
N ALA A 224 -24.40 -1.24 -17.68
CA ALA A 224 -24.57 -1.67 -16.32
C ALA A 224 -23.53 -1.00 -15.39
N PHE A 225 -22.44 -0.42 -15.91
CA PHE A 225 -21.52 0.37 -15.08
C PHE A 225 -22.13 1.72 -14.68
N PRO A 226 -22.26 2.00 -13.37
CA PRO A 226 -22.89 3.21 -12.86
C PRO A 226 -21.91 4.40 -12.89
N PRO A 227 -22.44 5.64 -12.82
CA PRO A 227 -21.62 6.83 -12.75
C PRO A 227 -20.86 6.94 -11.42
N GLY A 228 -19.60 7.33 -11.50
CA GLY A 228 -18.76 7.57 -10.32
C GLY A 228 -18.21 6.31 -9.63
N LEU A 229 -17.13 6.51 -8.87
CA LEU A 229 -16.32 5.43 -8.29
C LEU A 229 -17.05 4.64 -7.20
N ASP A 230 -17.78 5.31 -6.33
CA ASP A 230 -18.47 4.66 -5.21
C ASP A 230 -19.53 3.68 -5.69
N LEU A 231 -20.42 4.12 -6.59
CA LEU A 231 -21.45 3.24 -7.16
C LEU A 231 -20.82 2.08 -7.96
N LEU A 232 -19.66 2.31 -8.59
CA LEU A 232 -18.91 1.25 -9.26
C LEU A 232 -18.44 0.19 -8.25
N TYR A 233 -17.89 0.59 -7.11
CA TYR A 233 -17.51 -0.34 -6.04
C TYR A 233 -18.72 -1.06 -5.43
N GLU A 234 -19.85 -0.37 -5.18
CA GLU A 234 -21.09 -1.01 -4.70
C GLU A 234 -21.57 -2.11 -5.66
N ARG A 235 -21.58 -1.81 -6.95
CA ARG A 235 -21.92 -2.80 -7.99
C ARG A 235 -20.94 -3.97 -8.00
N MET A 236 -19.64 -3.73 -7.84
CA MET A 236 -18.65 -4.80 -7.79
C MET A 236 -18.87 -5.68 -6.56
N MET A 237 -19.15 -5.10 -5.39
CA MET A 237 -19.52 -5.85 -4.19
C MET A 237 -20.80 -6.67 -4.35
N GLN A 238 -21.80 -6.14 -5.04
CA GLN A 238 -23.00 -6.90 -5.38
C GLN A 238 -22.70 -8.08 -6.31
N GLN A 239 -21.78 -7.92 -7.27
CA GLN A 239 -21.36 -9.03 -8.15
C GLN A 239 -20.65 -10.12 -7.35
N ILE A 240 -19.78 -9.72 -6.42
CA ILE A 240 -19.08 -10.66 -5.52
C ILE A 240 -20.10 -11.40 -4.65
N SER A 241 -21.03 -10.67 -4.02
CA SER A 241 -22.05 -11.25 -3.14
C SER A 241 -23.02 -12.21 -3.84
N ASN A 242 -23.20 -12.08 -5.16
CA ASN A 242 -24.05 -12.95 -5.96
C ASN A 242 -23.27 -14.11 -6.64
N SER A 243 -21.98 -14.24 -6.38
CA SER A 243 -21.14 -15.31 -6.95
C SER A 243 -21.12 -16.54 -6.02
N ASP A 244 -20.85 -17.72 -6.58
CA ASP A 244 -20.71 -18.96 -5.80
C ASP A 244 -19.52 -18.89 -4.79
N ASN A 245 -18.57 -17.98 -5.03
CA ASN A 245 -17.40 -17.75 -4.20
C ASN A 245 -17.55 -16.52 -3.28
N ALA A 246 -18.78 -16.06 -3.02
CA ALA A 246 -19.05 -14.83 -2.26
C ALA A 246 -18.33 -14.79 -0.90
N ASP A 247 -18.47 -15.83 -0.10
CA ASP A 247 -17.90 -15.89 1.25
C ASP A 247 -16.37 -15.87 1.22
N LEU A 248 -15.77 -16.64 0.30
CA LEU A 248 -14.32 -16.68 0.12
C LEU A 248 -13.77 -15.33 -0.35
N CYS A 249 -14.42 -14.69 -1.32
CA CYS A 249 -14.01 -13.37 -1.80
C CYS A 249 -14.10 -12.31 -0.70
N LYS A 250 -15.20 -12.31 0.07
CA LYS A 250 -15.38 -11.40 1.21
C LYS A 250 -14.31 -11.63 2.28
N GLN A 251 -13.98 -12.89 2.58
CA GLN A 251 -12.92 -13.24 3.52
C GLN A 251 -11.54 -12.75 3.05
N ILE A 252 -11.22 -12.91 1.76
CA ILE A 252 -9.98 -12.41 1.18
C ILE A 252 -9.92 -10.88 1.22
N LEU A 253 -11.02 -10.20 0.91
CA LEU A 253 -11.11 -8.73 0.98
C LEU A 253 -10.96 -8.23 2.43
N ALA A 254 -11.59 -8.89 3.39
CA ALA A 254 -11.46 -8.59 4.81
C ALA A 254 -10.01 -8.74 5.26
N LEU A 255 -9.37 -9.85 4.90
CA LEU A 255 -7.96 -10.10 5.20
C LEU A 255 -7.07 -9.03 4.58
N ALA A 256 -7.19 -8.79 3.27
CA ALA A 256 -6.39 -7.80 2.56
C ALA A 256 -6.52 -6.41 3.21
N ALA A 257 -7.71 -6.05 3.71
CA ALA A 257 -7.97 -4.79 4.38
C ALA A 257 -7.25 -4.65 5.73
N ILE A 258 -7.08 -5.73 6.50
CA ILE A 258 -6.51 -5.67 7.86
C ILE A 258 -5.03 -6.07 7.97
N VAL A 259 -4.45 -6.63 6.91
CA VAL A 259 -3.01 -6.98 6.92
C VAL A 259 -2.13 -5.72 6.91
N TYR A 260 -0.97 -5.83 7.57
CA TYR A 260 -0.03 -4.71 7.73
C TYR A 260 0.86 -4.48 6.50
N ARG A 261 0.87 -5.41 5.56
CA ARG A 261 1.55 -5.26 4.28
C ARG A 261 0.87 -6.14 3.22
N PRO A 262 1.10 -5.85 1.94
CA PRO A 262 0.78 -6.77 0.85
C PRO A 262 1.27 -8.19 1.16
N THR A 263 0.37 -9.17 0.99
CA THR A 263 0.63 -10.60 1.25
C THR A 263 0.88 -11.35 -0.04
N THR A 264 1.70 -12.39 0.03
CA THR A 264 1.89 -13.31 -1.11
C THR A 264 0.76 -14.34 -1.20
N LEU A 265 0.65 -15.04 -2.34
CA LEU A 265 -0.30 -16.14 -2.49
C LEU A 265 -0.07 -17.25 -1.45
N GLU A 266 1.19 -17.61 -1.19
CA GLU A 266 1.56 -18.62 -0.20
C GLU A 266 1.16 -18.22 1.24
N GLU A 267 1.35 -16.94 1.58
CA GLU A 267 0.90 -16.39 2.86
C GLU A 267 -0.63 -16.37 2.93
N LEU A 268 -1.33 -16.04 1.85
CA LEU A 268 -2.79 -16.03 1.82
C LEU A 268 -3.36 -17.42 2.09
N VAL A 269 -2.85 -18.46 1.43
CA VAL A 269 -3.28 -19.85 1.64
C VAL A 269 -3.16 -20.25 3.11
N THR A 270 -2.07 -19.81 3.75
CA THR A 270 -1.83 -20.06 5.17
C THR A 270 -2.88 -19.37 6.05
N LEU A 271 -3.23 -18.13 5.72
CA LEU A 271 -4.15 -17.33 6.53
C LEU A 271 -5.63 -17.64 6.27
N VAL A 272 -6.00 -18.14 5.09
CA VAL A 272 -7.40 -18.43 4.71
C VAL A 272 -7.63 -19.93 4.66
N LYS A 273 -8.35 -20.46 5.65
CA LYS A 273 -8.61 -21.91 5.79
C LYS A 273 -9.19 -22.56 4.52
N GLN A 274 -10.12 -21.89 3.85
CA GLN A 274 -10.79 -22.43 2.66
C GLN A 274 -9.84 -22.61 1.46
N LEU A 275 -8.65 -21.98 1.48
CA LEU A 275 -7.66 -22.13 0.43
C LEU A 275 -6.68 -23.28 0.69
N GLU A 276 -6.70 -23.92 1.88
CA GLU A 276 -5.82 -25.05 2.19
C GLU A 276 -6.03 -26.22 1.22
N ASP A 277 -7.28 -26.47 0.81
CA ASP A 277 -7.63 -27.59 -0.08
C ASP A 277 -7.12 -27.40 -1.52
N VAL A 278 -6.79 -26.17 -1.91
CA VAL A 278 -6.25 -25.81 -3.23
C VAL A 278 -4.84 -25.21 -3.15
N ALA A 279 -4.14 -25.45 -2.04
CA ALA A 279 -2.82 -24.87 -1.76
C ALA A 279 -1.78 -25.14 -2.85
N ASP A 280 -1.83 -26.34 -3.46
CA ASP A 280 -0.90 -26.76 -4.51
C ASP A 280 -1.25 -26.20 -5.90
N ASP A 281 -2.44 -25.60 -6.06
CA ASP A 281 -2.90 -25.01 -7.32
C ASP A 281 -2.96 -23.47 -7.24
N LEU A 282 -1.79 -22.86 -7.41
CA LEU A 282 -1.66 -21.41 -7.51
C LEU A 282 -2.50 -20.80 -8.65
N ALA A 283 -2.82 -21.55 -9.71
CA ALA A 283 -3.65 -21.02 -10.79
C ALA A 283 -5.11 -20.83 -10.32
N SER A 284 -5.66 -21.80 -9.59
CA SER A 284 -6.98 -21.67 -8.94
C SER A 284 -7.02 -20.53 -7.93
N ILE A 285 -5.95 -20.34 -7.14
CA ILE A 285 -5.88 -19.22 -6.19
C ILE A 285 -5.88 -17.89 -6.94
N ARG A 286 -5.13 -17.76 -8.04
CA ARG A 286 -5.16 -16.54 -8.87
C ARG A 286 -6.54 -16.27 -9.47
N GLU A 287 -7.25 -17.32 -9.88
CA GLU A 287 -8.63 -17.21 -10.35
C GLU A 287 -9.54 -16.66 -9.25
N ILE A 288 -9.46 -17.20 -8.03
CA ILE A 288 -10.23 -16.71 -6.88
C ILE A 288 -9.92 -15.24 -6.57
N ILE A 289 -8.64 -14.84 -6.60
CA ILE A 289 -8.27 -13.42 -6.45
C ILE A 289 -8.85 -12.55 -7.56
N SER A 290 -8.92 -13.06 -8.79
CA SER A 290 -9.56 -12.33 -9.89
C SER A 290 -11.08 -12.15 -9.68
N LEU A 291 -11.72 -13.06 -8.93
CA LEU A 291 -13.14 -12.95 -8.57
C LEU A 291 -13.42 -11.88 -7.51
N CYS A 292 -12.43 -11.49 -6.70
CA CYS A 292 -12.49 -10.28 -5.87
C CYS A 292 -12.58 -8.99 -6.71
N GLY A 293 -12.56 -9.10 -8.04
CA GLY A 293 -12.72 -8.00 -8.97
C GLY A 293 -11.59 -6.98 -8.85
N SER A 294 -11.84 -5.77 -9.33
CA SER A 294 -10.85 -4.69 -9.31
C SER A 294 -10.65 -4.03 -7.93
N PHE A 295 -11.03 -4.69 -6.83
CA PHE A 295 -10.57 -4.31 -5.49
C PHE A 295 -9.10 -4.66 -5.33
N LEU A 296 -8.71 -5.85 -5.81
CA LEU A 296 -7.38 -6.40 -5.67
C LEU A 296 -6.67 -6.54 -7.02
N THR A 297 -5.35 -6.57 -6.98
CA THR A 297 -4.48 -6.84 -8.13
C THR A 297 -3.27 -7.65 -7.71
N LEU A 298 -2.77 -8.48 -8.63
CA LEU A 298 -1.58 -9.28 -8.43
C LEU A 298 -0.38 -8.62 -9.12
N ARG A 299 0.71 -8.43 -8.38
CA ARG A 299 2.00 -8.02 -8.93
C ARG A 299 3.00 -9.12 -8.63
N GLY A 300 3.30 -9.93 -9.65
CA GLY A 300 3.89 -11.26 -9.42
C GLY A 300 2.91 -12.09 -8.58
N ASP A 301 3.35 -12.52 -7.41
CA ASP A 301 2.58 -13.39 -6.51
C ASP A 301 2.14 -12.65 -5.25
N THR A 302 2.20 -11.32 -5.27
CA THR A 302 1.82 -10.47 -4.14
C THR A 302 0.52 -9.74 -4.46
N ILE A 303 -0.38 -9.76 -3.48
CA ILE A 303 -1.73 -9.21 -3.52
C ILE A 303 -1.69 -7.76 -3.03
N TYR A 304 -2.22 -6.84 -3.84
CA TYR A 304 -2.33 -5.43 -3.52
C TYR A 304 -3.78 -4.96 -3.69
N PHE A 305 -4.18 -3.96 -2.93
CA PHE A 305 -5.31 -3.14 -3.37
C PHE A 305 -4.96 -2.39 -4.65
N VAL A 306 -5.93 -2.26 -5.56
CA VAL A 306 -5.75 -1.44 -6.76
C VAL A 306 -5.49 0.02 -6.39
N HIS A 307 -6.19 0.52 -5.37
CA HIS A 307 -6.03 1.87 -4.86
C HIS A 307 -6.54 1.98 -3.42
N GLN A 308 -6.05 2.98 -2.65
CA GLN A 308 -6.49 3.21 -1.27
C GLN A 308 -8.00 3.43 -1.17
N SER A 309 -8.63 4.08 -2.16
CA SER A 309 -10.09 4.26 -2.20
C SER A 309 -10.89 2.95 -2.20
N ALA A 310 -10.31 1.85 -2.69
CA ALA A 310 -10.94 0.54 -2.62
C ALA A 310 -11.01 0.05 -1.17
N LYS A 311 -9.92 0.21 -0.40
CA LYS A 311 -9.89 -0.09 1.04
C LYS A 311 -10.82 0.86 1.81
N ASP A 312 -10.80 2.16 1.51
CA ASP A 312 -11.68 3.16 2.13
C ASP A 312 -13.16 2.77 1.95
N PHE A 313 -13.55 2.33 0.75
CA PHE A 313 -14.90 1.86 0.46
C PHE A 313 -15.30 0.66 1.34
N LEU A 314 -14.42 -0.32 1.53
CA LEU A 314 -14.69 -1.49 2.38
C LEU A 314 -14.95 -1.07 3.84
N TYR A 315 -14.23 -0.07 4.36
CA TYR A 315 -14.42 0.41 5.73
C TYR A 315 -15.61 1.34 5.92
N THR A 316 -16.00 2.09 4.89
CA THR A 316 -17.01 3.15 5.01
C THR A 316 -18.39 2.73 4.53
N LYS A 317 -18.47 1.93 3.46
CA LYS A 317 -19.75 1.59 2.80
C LYS A 317 -20.08 0.11 2.83
N ALA A 318 -19.07 -0.77 2.73
CA ALA A 318 -19.25 -2.22 2.75
C ALA A 318 -18.81 -2.87 4.07
N PHE A 319 -18.75 -2.10 5.17
CA PHE A 319 -18.20 -2.57 6.44
C PHE A 319 -18.89 -3.84 6.95
N TYR A 320 -20.23 -3.85 6.97
CA TYR A 320 -21.00 -4.99 7.47
C TYR A 320 -20.99 -6.20 6.51
N ASP A 321 -20.72 -5.97 5.22
CA ASP A 321 -20.59 -7.06 4.24
C ASP A 321 -19.25 -7.80 4.40
N ILE A 322 -18.20 -7.07 4.76
CA ILE A 322 -16.83 -7.57 4.85
C ILE A 322 -16.46 -8.00 6.28
N PHE A 323 -16.94 -7.27 7.29
CA PHE A 323 -16.69 -7.48 8.70
C PHE A 323 -18.01 -7.68 9.46
N PRO A 324 -18.79 -8.74 9.15
CA PRO A 324 -20.10 -8.96 9.79
C PRO A 324 -20.00 -9.12 11.32
N SER A 325 -18.86 -9.61 11.81
CA SER A 325 -18.56 -9.79 13.24
C SER A 325 -17.58 -8.75 13.79
N GLY A 326 -17.32 -7.68 13.04
CA GLY A 326 -16.33 -6.65 13.41
C GLY A 326 -14.91 -6.95 12.92
N VAL A 327 -14.06 -5.94 13.04
CA VAL A 327 -12.66 -5.99 12.58
C VAL A 327 -11.80 -6.82 13.55
N GLU A 328 -12.14 -6.75 14.84
CA GLU A 328 -11.50 -7.48 15.93
C GLU A 328 -11.57 -9.00 15.70
N GLU A 329 -12.72 -9.51 15.25
CA GLU A 329 -12.88 -10.93 14.91
C GLU A 329 -12.03 -11.32 13.70
N ALA A 330 -11.93 -10.46 12.68
CA ALA A 330 -11.05 -10.72 11.55
C ALA A 330 -9.56 -10.78 11.97
N HIS A 331 -9.12 -9.92 12.89
CA HIS A 331 -7.79 -10.02 13.50
C HIS A 331 -7.62 -11.31 14.31
N SER A 332 -8.63 -11.72 15.08
CA SER A 332 -8.66 -12.97 15.85
C SER A 332 -8.47 -14.20 14.94
N ILE A 333 -9.18 -14.25 13.81
CA ILE A 333 -9.04 -15.32 12.81
C ILE A 333 -7.60 -15.39 12.28
N ILE A 334 -7.02 -14.25 11.86
CA ILE A 334 -5.63 -14.22 11.36
C ILE A 334 -4.63 -14.64 12.44
N LEU A 335 -4.84 -14.23 13.69
CA LEU A 335 -4.03 -14.65 14.83
C LEU A 335 -4.03 -16.18 14.96
N PHE A 336 -5.20 -16.81 15.08
CA PHE A 336 -5.29 -18.25 15.29
C PHE A 336 -4.72 -19.04 14.11
N ARG A 337 -4.96 -18.58 12.87
CA ARG A 337 -4.38 -19.17 11.66
C ARG A 337 -2.87 -19.06 11.64
N SER A 338 -2.33 -17.91 12.02
CA SER A 338 -0.89 -17.68 12.16
C SER A 338 -0.26 -18.60 13.19
N LEU A 339 -0.85 -18.70 14.39
CA LEU A 339 -0.36 -19.59 15.45
C LEU A 339 -0.40 -21.07 15.03
N GLN A 340 -1.48 -21.50 14.37
CA GLN A 340 -1.62 -22.86 13.86
C GLN A 340 -0.56 -23.19 12.82
N ALA A 341 -0.36 -22.32 11.83
CA ALA A 341 0.62 -22.52 10.78
C ALA A 341 2.05 -22.54 11.33
N MET A 342 2.39 -21.57 12.18
CA MET A 342 3.70 -21.52 12.84
C MET A 342 3.95 -22.75 13.71
N SER A 343 2.96 -23.21 14.48
CA SER A 343 3.11 -24.41 15.33
C SER A 343 3.35 -25.70 14.55
N ARG A 344 2.87 -25.78 13.30
CA ARG A 344 3.01 -26.96 12.45
C ARG A 344 4.34 -27.02 11.72
N ALA A 345 4.87 -25.86 11.36
CA ALA A 345 5.97 -25.78 10.39
C ALA A 345 7.25 -25.15 10.96
N LEU A 346 7.18 -24.34 12.01
CA LEU A 346 8.40 -23.84 12.66
C LEU A 346 9.08 -24.97 13.44
N HIS A 347 10.39 -25.08 13.24
CA HIS A 347 11.27 -25.89 14.06
C HIS A 347 12.62 -25.20 14.20
N GLN A 348 13.46 -25.69 15.11
CA GLN A 348 14.80 -25.15 15.28
C GLN A 348 15.61 -25.33 13.98
N ASP A 349 16.41 -24.31 13.65
CA ASP A 349 17.28 -24.31 12.47
C ASP A 349 16.54 -24.52 11.13
N MET A 350 15.51 -23.70 10.87
CA MET A 350 14.70 -23.71 9.64
C MET A 350 15.53 -23.75 8.34
N TYR A 351 16.74 -23.18 8.34
CA TYR A 351 17.60 -23.12 7.17
C TYR A 351 18.80 -24.09 7.23
N SER A 352 18.84 -24.99 8.22
CA SER A 352 19.92 -25.99 8.38
C SER A 352 21.31 -25.36 8.38
N LEU A 353 21.49 -24.25 9.09
CA LEU A 353 22.74 -23.49 9.19
C LEU A 353 23.80 -24.21 10.04
N GLY A 354 23.40 -25.18 10.86
CA GLY A 354 24.32 -26.11 11.52
C GLY A 354 25.13 -25.54 12.69
N GLY A 355 24.90 -24.30 13.11
CA GLY A 355 25.61 -23.71 14.25
C GLY A 355 24.99 -22.43 14.82
N LEU A 356 25.09 -22.28 16.14
CA LEU A 356 24.74 -21.03 16.83
C LEU A 356 25.71 -19.92 16.43
N GLY A 357 25.18 -18.72 16.15
CA GLY A 357 26.00 -17.57 15.76
C GLY A 357 26.44 -17.53 14.30
N TYR A 358 25.81 -18.33 13.43
CA TYR A 358 26.03 -18.25 11.98
C TYR A 358 25.78 -16.81 11.48
N PRO A 359 26.73 -16.18 10.76
CA PRO A 359 26.60 -14.78 10.35
C PRO A 359 25.37 -14.57 9.45
N VAL A 360 24.50 -13.61 9.81
CA VAL A 360 23.26 -13.34 9.07
C VAL A 360 23.54 -12.93 7.62
N GLU A 361 24.68 -12.27 7.38
CA GLU A 361 25.11 -11.84 6.05
C GLU A 361 25.48 -13.02 5.14
N GLN A 362 25.77 -14.19 5.71
CA GLN A 362 26.13 -15.41 4.98
C GLN A 362 24.94 -16.35 4.81
N VAL A 363 23.77 -16.04 5.38
CA VAL A 363 22.58 -16.88 5.29
C VAL A 363 22.05 -16.82 3.87
N LYS A 364 22.04 -17.97 3.19
CA LYS A 364 21.42 -18.11 1.87
C LYS A 364 20.01 -18.65 2.05
N ARG A 365 19.05 -17.97 1.42
CA ARG A 365 17.66 -18.42 1.38
C ARG A 365 17.59 -19.67 0.49
N PRO A 366 17.13 -20.82 1.02
CA PRO A 366 16.94 -22.02 0.20
C PRO A 366 15.79 -21.81 -0.79
N ASP A 367 15.78 -22.63 -1.84
CA ASP A 367 14.71 -22.69 -2.85
C ASP A 367 14.19 -24.13 -2.94
N PRO A 368 12.95 -24.41 -2.50
CA PRO A 368 11.96 -23.47 -1.98
C PRO A 368 12.33 -22.91 -0.60
N ASP A 369 11.85 -21.70 -0.30
CA ASP A 369 12.04 -21.10 1.03
C ASP A 369 11.01 -21.64 2.03
N PRO A 370 11.43 -22.37 3.08
CA PRO A 370 10.51 -22.98 4.03
C PRO A 370 9.75 -21.96 4.89
N LEU A 371 10.17 -20.69 4.89
CA LEU A 371 9.49 -19.59 5.58
C LEU A 371 8.63 -18.73 4.66
N ALA A 372 8.55 -19.01 3.36
CA ALA A 372 7.83 -18.14 2.41
C ALA A 372 6.34 -17.97 2.78
N ALA A 373 5.66 -19.08 3.08
CA ALA A 373 4.27 -19.10 3.55
C ALA A 373 4.06 -18.52 4.96
N LEU A 374 5.07 -18.59 5.82
CA LEU A 374 4.96 -18.22 7.25
C LEU A 374 5.45 -16.80 7.56
N ARG A 375 6.17 -16.15 6.64
CA ARG A 375 6.87 -14.89 6.92
C ARG A 375 5.95 -13.82 7.48
N TYR A 376 4.74 -13.68 6.93
CA TYR A 376 3.75 -12.76 7.47
C TYR A 376 3.41 -13.09 8.94
N SER A 377 3.03 -14.33 9.21
CA SER A 377 2.67 -14.80 10.54
C SER A 377 3.79 -14.61 11.56
N CYS A 378 5.04 -14.92 11.20
CA CYS A 378 6.19 -14.76 12.08
C CYS A 378 6.44 -13.30 12.50
N ILE A 379 6.03 -12.33 11.68
CA ILE A 379 6.26 -10.91 11.95
C ILE A 379 5.08 -10.28 12.68
N TYR A 380 3.84 -10.59 12.26
CA TYR A 380 2.67 -9.78 12.61
C TYR A 380 1.65 -10.45 13.53
N TRP A 381 1.86 -11.69 13.98
CA TRP A 381 0.87 -12.38 14.83
C TRP A 381 0.57 -11.61 16.13
N VAL A 382 1.57 -10.93 16.71
CA VAL A 382 1.39 -10.12 17.93
C VAL A 382 0.55 -8.88 17.66
N ASP A 383 0.74 -8.22 16.50
CA ASP A 383 -0.09 -7.07 16.12
C ASP A 383 -1.56 -7.48 15.92
N HIS A 384 -1.81 -8.66 15.34
CA HIS A 384 -3.16 -9.23 15.26
C HIS A 384 -3.72 -9.58 16.62
N LEU A 385 -2.91 -10.10 17.56
CA LEU A 385 -3.34 -10.33 18.94
C LEU A 385 -3.78 -9.02 19.61
N TYR A 386 -2.97 -7.97 19.50
CA TYR A 386 -3.29 -6.66 20.07
C TYR A 386 -4.61 -6.09 19.54
N ASN A 387 -4.86 -6.20 18.23
CA ASN A 387 -6.09 -5.69 17.61
C ASN A 387 -7.29 -6.65 17.67
N SER A 388 -7.09 -7.91 18.09
CA SER A 388 -8.18 -8.86 18.34
C SER A 388 -8.85 -8.67 19.71
N ALA A 389 -8.16 -8.00 20.65
CA ALA A 389 -8.67 -7.78 21.98
C ALA A 389 -9.79 -6.72 21.99
N PRO A 390 -10.98 -7.01 22.52
CA PRO A 390 -11.98 -5.98 22.73
C PRO A 390 -11.43 -4.92 23.69
N ARG A 391 -11.64 -3.65 23.38
CA ARG A 391 -11.19 -2.51 24.21
C ARG A 391 -11.80 -2.48 25.62
N SER A 392 -12.82 -3.30 25.88
CA SER A 392 -13.32 -3.60 27.22
C SER A 392 -12.55 -4.76 27.85
N ALA A 393 -11.90 -4.49 28.98
CA ALA A 393 -10.95 -5.37 29.68
C ALA A 393 -11.50 -6.74 30.15
N GLU A 394 -12.81 -7.00 30.03
CA GLU A 394 -13.45 -8.20 30.57
C GLU A 394 -13.41 -9.41 29.62
N ASN A 395 -13.30 -9.20 28.30
CA ASN A 395 -13.29 -10.31 27.31
C ASN A 395 -11.92 -10.55 26.66
N SER A 396 -10.94 -9.66 26.86
CA SER A 396 -9.57 -9.80 26.34
C SER A 396 -8.79 -10.97 26.97
N GLN A 397 -9.31 -11.56 28.04
CA GLN A 397 -8.63 -12.58 28.81
C GLN A 397 -8.68 -13.99 28.20
N VAL A 398 -9.61 -14.29 27.29
CA VAL A 398 -9.81 -15.68 26.82
C VAL A 398 -8.64 -16.21 26.00
N SER A 399 -7.99 -15.37 25.18
CA SER A 399 -6.85 -15.77 24.34
C SER A 399 -5.50 -15.81 25.08
N LEU A 400 -5.40 -15.13 26.23
CA LEU A 400 -4.20 -14.98 27.06
C LEU A 400 -4.26 -15.75 28.39
N GLN A 401 -5.35 -16.47 28.66
CA GLN A 401 -5.47 -17.35 29.82
C GLN A 401 -4.45 -18.50 29.75
N ASP A 402 -4.02 -18.98 30.92
CA ASP A 402 -3.17 -20.17 31.03
C ASP A 402 -3.85 -21.36 30.30
N GLY A 403 -3.11 -22.01 29.39
CA GLY A 403 -3.62 -23.09 28.55
C GLY A 403 -4.34 -22.66 27.26
N ALA A 404 -4.53 -21.35 27.02
CA ALA A 404 -5.06 -20.84 25.75
C ALA A 404 -4.05 -20.98 24.61
N ALA A 405 -4.49 -20.73 23.36
CA ALA A 405 -3.67 -20.96 22.17
C ALA A 405 -2.35 -20.16 22.18
N VAL A 406 -2.36 -18.93 22.69
CA VAL A 406 -1.16 -18.08 22.79
C VAL A 406 -0.19 -18.63 23.84
N ASP A 407 -0.67 -18.92 25.05
CA ASP A 407 0.15 -19.50 26.13
C ASP A 407 0.79 -20.83 25.69
N LYS A 408 -0.01 -21.73 25.12
CA LYS A 408 0.47 -23.01 24.58
C LYS A 408 1.52 -22.81 23.49
N PHE A 409 1.30 -21.87 22.58
CA PHE A 409 2.25 -21.58 21.50
C PHE A 409 3.59 -21.08 22.05
N VAL A 410 3.57 -20.11 22.96
CA VAL A 410 4.77 -19.52 23.57
C VAL A 410 5.54 -20.57 24.38
N ARG A 411 4.85 -21.36 25.21
CA ARG A 411 5.46 -22.46 25.98
C ARG A 411 6.12 -23.52 25.11
N THR A 412 5.55 -23.82 23.96
CA THR A 412 6.05 -24.89 23.08
C THR A 412 7.18 -24.41 22.17
N ASN A 413 7.12 -23.17 21.68
CA ASN A 413 8.00 -22.71 20.59
C ASN A 413 9.03 -21.64 20.99
N TYR A 414 8.84 -20.94 22.11
CA TYR A 414 9.70 -19.80 22.50
C TYR A 414 10.31 -19.90 23.90
N LEU A 415 9.80 -20.77 24.77
CA LEU A 415 10.27 -20.93 26.16
C LEU A 415 11.24 -22.10 26.37
N TYR A 416 11.94 -22.54 25.31
CA TYR A 416 13.02 -23.52 25.40
C TYR A 416 14.33 -22.97 24.85
#